data_AF-A0A7S0N0Q2-F1
#
_entry.id   AF-A0A7S0N0Q2-F1
#
_cell.length_a   1.000
_cell.length_b   1.000
_cell.length_c   1.000
_cell.angle_alpha   90.00
_cell.angle_beta   90.00
_cell.angle_gamma   90.00
#
_symmetry.space_group_name_H-M   'P 1'
#
loop_
_entity.id
_entity.type
_entity.pdbx_description
1 polymer ?
#
loop_
_entity_poly.entity_id
_entity_poly.type
_entity_poly.pdbx_seq_one_letter_code
_entity_poly.pdbx_strand_id
1 'polypeptide(L)'
;GYNMQRTGLGIGGHPAAEEVTKWTSEGTYWGPGMVNVRIKALKSDMDARYRDWVAGQRAHVHRVSEGTVGYLHVPDMERLGFSEFHRHWAAERAHRALVVDLRGNSGGQISELLLPRLAQRTAGY
;
A
#
# COMPACT_ATOMS: atom_id res chain seq x y z
N GLY A 1 35.75 13.10 -4.91
CA GLY A 1 36.02 11.68 -4.61
C GLY A 1 35.46 11.38 -3.24
N TYR A 2 34.64 10.35 -3.11
CA TYR A 2 34.00 9.99 -1.83
C TYR A 2 34.93 9.05 -1.07
N ASN A 3 35.41 9.46 0.10
CA ASN A 3 36.22 8.62 0.97
C ASN A 3 35.30 7.95 1.99
N MET A 4 35.11 6.64 1.86
CA MET A 4 34.27 5.84 2.76
C MET A 4 35.16 5.30 3.89
N GLN A 5 34.99 5.79 5.11
CA GLN A 5 35.66 5.21 6.28
C GLN A 5 34.64 4.65 7.25
N ARG A 6 34.84 3.38 7.60
CA ARG A 6 34.01 2.58 8.50
C ARG A 6 34.56 2.71 9.91
N THR A 7 34.08 3.66 10.69
CA THR A 7 34.46 3.76 12.12
C THR A 7 33.47 3.00 12.98
N GLY A 8 33.86 1.81 13.42
CA GLY A 8 33.14 1.06 14.46
C GLY A 8 33.54 1.58 15.83
N LEU A 9 32.59 2.13 16.58
CA LEU A 9 32.76 2.39 18.01
C LEU A 9 31.78 1.49 18.77
N GLY A 10 32.29 0.36 19.25
CA GLY A 10 31.61 -0.43 20.26
C GLY A 10 31.66 0.30 21.59
N ILE A 11 30.50 0.68 22.11
CA ILE A 11 30.34 0.99 23.53
C ILE A 11 29.67 -0.21 24.17
N GLY A 12 30.38 -0.83 25.11
CA GLY A 12 30.03 -2.11 25.70
C GLY A 12 28.72 -2.08 26.50
N GLY A 13 28.07 -3.23 26.54
CA GLY A 13 27.22 -3.59 27.68
C GLY A 13 25.74 -3.86 27.44
N HIS A 14 25.27 -4.29 26.26
CA HIS A 14 23.94 -4.94 26.13
C HIS A 14 23.92 -5.94 24.94
N PRO A 15 23.29 -7.13 25.08
CA PRO A 15 23.33 -8.17 24.05
C PRO A 15 22.23 -7.97 23.00
N ALA A 16 22.54 -7.20 21.96
CA ALA A 16 21.97 -7.32 20.60
C ALA A 16 22.59 -6.19 19.77
N ALA A 17 23.68 -6.50 19.07
CA ALA A 17 24.34 -5.57 18.18
C ALA A 17 23.46 -5.28 16.95
N GLU A 18 22.68 -4.19 16.97
CA GLU A 18 22.32 -3.49 15.74
C GLU A 18 23.51 -2.63 15.32
N GLU A 19 24.19 -3.02 14.25
CA GLU A 19 25.28 -2.28 13.64
C GLU A 19 24.73 -0.99 13.02
N VAL A 20 24.71 0.10 13.80
CA VAL A 20 24.37 1.43 13.30
C VAL A 20 25.56 1.94 12.48
N THR A 21 25.49 1.78 11.14
CA THR A 21 26.46 2.41 10.24
C THR A 21 26.23 3.93 10.26
N LYS A 22 27.11 4.66 10.95
CA LYS A 22 27.07 6.12 11.01
C LYS A 22 27.77 6.69 9.78
N TRP A 23 27.01 7.27 8.86
CA TRP A 23 27.54 8.01 7.72
C TRP A 23 27.85 9.44 8.18
N THR A 24 29.13 9.84 8.17
CA THR A 24 29.52 11.24 8.35
C THR A 24 30.17 11.73 7.08
N SER A 25 29.50 12.60 6.32
CA SER A 25 30.13 13.41 5.29
C SER A 25 30.76 14.65 5.94
N GLU A 26 32.02 14.94 5.60
CA GLU A 26 32.64 16.23 5.90
C GLU A 26 31.98 17.29 5.00
N GLY A 27 30.88 17.87 5.49
CA GLY A 27 30.16 18.93 4.81
C GLY A 27 28.89 19.28 5.57
N THR A 28 28.76 20.54 5.96
CA THR A 28 27.57 21.07 6.64
C THR A 28 26.42 21.19 5.63
N TYR A 29 25.78 20.07 5.29
CA TYR A 29 24.55 20.02 4.47
C TYR A 29 23.28 20.07 5.34
N TRP A 30 23.41 20.47 6.60
CA TRP A 30 22.34 20.46 7.60
C TRP A 30 21.79 21.89 7.78
N GLY A 31 20.89 22.30 6.89
CA GLY A 31 20.19 23.59 6.96
C GLY A 31 19.06 23.63 8.01
N PRO A 32 18.53 24.81 8.35
CA PRO A 32 17.36 24.93 9.23
C PRO A 32 16.15 24.18 8.64
N GLY A 33 15.42 23.43 9.47
CA GLY A 33 14.23 22.65 9.06
C GLY A 33 14.43 21.14 8.95
N MET A 34 15.56 20.64 9.41
CA MET A 34 15.93 19.24 9.25
C MET A 34 15.65 18.43 10.51
N VAL A 35 15.00 17.29 10.33
CA VAL A 35 14.51 16.44 11.42
C VAL A 35 15.18 15.08 11.34
N ASN A 36 15.78 14.66 12.45
CA ASN A 36 16.31 13.30 12.58
C ASN A 36 15.13 12.34 12.78
N VAL A 37 14.93 11.43 11.83
CA VAL A 37 13.87 10.42 11.89
C VAL A 37 14.48 9.03 11.86
N ARG A 38 14.05 8.17 12.79
CA ARG A 38 14.40 6.76 12.77
C ARG A 38 13.35 6.02 11.94
N ILE A 39 13.78 5.41 10.84
CA ILE A 39 12.92 4.59 9.98
C ILE A 39 13.18 3.11 10.23
N LYS A 40 12.12 2.31 10.23
CA LYS A 40 12.22 0.85 10.17
C LYS A 40 12.08 0.44 8.71
N ALA A 41 13.13 -0.16 8.14
CA ALA A 41 13.05 -0.69 6.79
C ALA A 41 12.01 -1.82 6.72
N LEU A 42 11.18 -1.77 5.68
CA LEU A 42 10.26 -2.85 5.37
C LEU A 42 11.00 -3.92 4.57
N LYS A 43 10.57 -5.19 4.72
CA LYS A 43 11.09 -6.30 3.92
C LYS A 43 10.75 -6.16 2.42
N SER A 44 9.65 -5.48 2.12
CA SER A 44 9.15 -5.23 0.76
C SER A 44 8.24 -3.99 0.77
N ASP A 45 8.21 -3.25 -0.33
CA ASP A 45 7.31 -2.12 -0.57
C ASP A 45 6.12 -2.48 -1.48
N MET A 46 6.01 -3.75 -1.91
CA MET A 46 5.01 -4.20 -2.88
C MET A 46 3.58 -3.91 -2.45
N ASP A 47 3.25 -4.14 -1.16
CA ASP A 47 1.91 -3.84 -0.62
C ASP A 47 1.60 -2.35 -0.66
N ALA A 48 2.60 -1.50 -0.38
CA ALA A 48 2.45 -0.05 -0.40
C ALA A 48 2.23 0.44 -1.84
N ARG A 49 3.03 -0.06 -2.79
CA ARG A 49 2.88 0.23 -4.23
C ARG A 49 1.52 -0.22 -4.76
N TYR A 50 1.07 -1.41 -4.36
CA TYR A 50 -0.23 -1.92 -4.75
C TYR A 50 -1.36 -1.02 -4.25
N ARG A 51 -1.34 -0.63 -2.98
CA ARG A 51 -2.34 0.29 -2.41
C ARG A 51 -2.34 1.65 -3.09
N ASP A 52 -1.16 2.20 -3.36
CA ASP A 52 -1.01 3.47 -4.05
C ASP A 52 -1.59 3.41 -5.48
N TRP A 53 -1.27 2.34 -6.21
CA TRP A 53 -1.85 2.11 -7.53
C TRP A 53 -3.37 1.99 -7.51
N VAL A 54 -3.95 1.18 -6.60
CA VAL A 54 -5.41 1.05 -6.47
C VAL A 54 -6.07 2.40 -6.12
N ALA A 55 -5.45 3.17 -5.22
CA ALA A 55 -5.95 4.50 -4.85
C ALA A 55 -5.92 5.45 -6.05
N GLY A 56 -4.86 5.44 -6.85
CA GLY A 56 -4.75 6.21 -8.09
C GLY A 56 -5.83 5.86 -9.11
N GLN A 57 -6.08 4.56 -9.31
CA GLN A 57 -7.13 4.08 -10.21
C GLN A 57 -8.53 4.51 -9.75
N ARG A 58 -8.81 4.39 -8.45
CA ARG A 58 -10.07 4.86 -7.85
C ARG A 58 -10.27 6.35 -8.06
N ALA A 59 -9.25 7.16 -7.72
CA ALA A 59 -9.30 8.60 -7.90
C ALA A 59 -9.49 8.99 -9.37
N HIS A 60 -8.89 8.24 -10.30
CA HIS A 60 -9.12 8.43 -11.73
C HIS A 60 -10.58 8.16 -12.12
N VAL A 61 -11.15 7.02 -11.72
CA VAL A 61 -12.55 6.66 -12.01
C VAL A 61 -13.52 7.67 -11.42
N HIS A 62 -13.33 8.06 -10.16
CA HIS A 62 -14.15 9.08 -9.51
C HIS A 62 -14.06 10.42 -10.26
N ARG A 63 -12.87 10.83 -10.71
CA ARG A 63 -12.68 12.08 -11.45
C ARG A 63 -13.37 12.06 -12.81
N VAL A 64 -13.18 11.01 -13.61
CA VAL A 64 -13.74 10.95 -14.98
C VAL A 64 -15.25 10.70 -14.99
N SER A 65 -15.78 10.11 -13.92
CA SER A 65 -17.23 9.85 -13.76
C SER A 65 -17.95 10.90 -12.93
N GLU A 66 -17.26 11.96 -12.50
CA GLU A 66 -17.81 12.99 -11.60
C GLU A 66 -18.42 12.37 -10.31
N GLY A 67 -17.79 11.31 -9.80
CA GLY A 67 -18.20 10.59 -8.59
C GLY A 67 -19.41 9.68 -8.77
N THR A 68 -19.90 9.46 -9.99
CA THR A 68 -21.07 8.60 -10.23
C THR A 68 -20.74 7.12 -10.33
N VAL A 69 -19.46 6.77 -10.55
CA VAL A 69 -18.98 5.39 -10.69
C VAL A 69 -17.98 5.06 -9.60
N GLY A 70 -18.21 3.96 -8.87
CA GLY A 70 -17.27 3.39 -7.91
C GLY A 70 -16.23 2.50 -8.56
N TYR A 71 -15.13 2.22 -7.86
CA TYR A 71 -14.04 1.36 -8.34
C TYR A 71 -13.53 0.41 -7.26
N LEU A 72 -13.46 -0.87 -7.61
CA LEU A 72 -12.96 -1.93 -6.76
C LEU A 72 -11.99 -2.84 -7.52
N HIS A 73 -10.80 -3.04 -6.97
CA HIS A 73 -9.83 -4.00 -7.49
C HIS A 73 -9.77 -5.25 -6.61
N VAL A 74 -9.77 -6.44 -7.23
CA VAL A 74 -9.70 -7.72 -6.53
C VAL A 74 -8.46 -8.50 -7.04
N PRO A 75 -7.35 -8.49 -6.29
CA PRO A 75 -6.05 -9.05 -6.73
C PRO A 75 -5.97 -10.58 -6.62
N ASP A 76 -6.79 -11.18 -5.77
CA ASP A 76 -6.93 -12.62 -5.58
C ASP A 76 -8.29 -12.92 -4.96
N MET A 77 -8.71 -14.18 -5.02
CA MET A 77 -9.89 -14.69 -4.31
C MET A 77 -9.46 -15.45 -3.05
N GLU A 78 -8.45 -14.93 -2.36
CA GLU A 78 -7.95 -15.43 -1.08
C GLU A 78 -8.11 -14.36 0.01
N ARG A 79 -7.41 -14.52 1.14
CA ARG A 79 -7.63 -13.72 2.35
C ARG A 79 -7.26 -12.23 2.16
N LEU A 80 -6.24 -11.94 1.36
CA LEU A 80 -5.76 -10.58 1.12
C LEU A 80 -6.72 -9.82 0.21
N GLY A 81 -7.10 -10.39 -0.94
CA GLY A 81 -8.10 -9.82 -1.82
C GLY A 81 -9.46 -9.65 -1.14
N PHE A 82 -9.87 -10.61 -0.31
CA PHE A 82 -11.12 -10.53 0.46
C PHE A 82 -11.13 -9.39 1.50
N SER A 83 -10.00 -9.13 2.17
CA SER A 83 -9.92 -8.06 3.18
C SER A 83 -10.00 -6.66 2.55
N GLU A 84 -9.29 -6.44 1.44
CA GLU A 84 -9.34 -5.17 0.71
C GLU A 84 -10.73 -4.97 0.06
N PHE A 85 -11.33 -6.05 -0.45
CA PHE A 85 -12.71 -6.04 -0.95
C PHE A 85 -13.68 -5.52 0.11
N HIS A 86 -13.70 -6.13 1.30
CA HIS A 86 -14.64 -5.74 2.37
C HIS A 86 -14.46 -4.30 2.84
N ARG A 87 -13.21 -3.82 2.89
CA ARG A 87 -12.90 -2.46 3.34
C ARG A 87 -13.52 -1.40 2.43
N HIS A 88 -13.56 -1.65 1.13
CA HIS A 88 -13.99 -0.66 0.14
C HIS A 88 -15.40 -0.91 -0.40
N TRP A 89 -15.90 -2.13 -0.32
CA TRP A 89 -17.19 -2.56 -0.88
C TRP A 89 -18.36 -1.63 -0.49
N ALA A 90 -18.50 -1.31 0.80
CA ALA A 90 -19.65 -0.53 1.28
C ALA A 90 -19.68 0.89 0.70
N ALA A 91 -18.51 1.53 0.57
CA ALA A 91 -18.40 2.87 0.00
C ALA A 91 -18.59 2.84 -1.53
N GLU A 92 -17.88 1.94 -2.21
CA GLU A 92 -17.85 1.95 -3.67
C GLU A 92 -19.15 1.43 -4.31
N ARG A 93 -19.90 0.55 -3.62
CA ARG A 93 -21.19 0.06 -4.13
C ARG A 93 -22.31 1.10 -4.08
N ALA A 94 -22.13 2.19 -3.31
CA ALA A 94 -23.17 3.21 -3.13
C ALA A 94 -23.26 4.15 -4.35
N HIS A 95 -22.26 4.12 -5.23
CA HIS A 95 -22.27 4.84 -6.49
C HIS A 95 -23.30 4.26 -7.47
N ARG A 96 -23.70 5.06 -8.47
CA ARG A 96 -24.73 4.69 -9.46
C ARG A 96 -24.31 3.48 -10.32
N ALA A 97 -23.01 3.31 -10.54
CA ALA A 97 -22.43 2.14 -11.17
C ALA A 97 -21.10 1.77 -10.49
N LEU A 98 -20.60 0.56 -10.77
CA LEU A 98 -19.39 0.03 -10.17
C LEU A 98 -18.51 -0.64 -11.23
N VAL A 99 -17.24 -0.27 -11.27
CA VAL A 99 -16.19 -0.99 -12.00
C VAL A 99 -15.55 -2.00 -11.05
N VAL A 100 -15.56 -3.27 -11.46
CA VAL A 100 -14.85 -4.35 -10.76
C VAL A 100 -13.67 -4.77 -11.63
N ASP A 101 -12.47 -4.46 -11.16
CA ASP A 101 -11.22 -4.78 -11.85
C ASP A 101 -10.62 -6.07 -11.30
N LEU A 102 -10.53 -7.08 -12.17
CA LEU A 102 -9.97 -8.41 -11.89
C LEU A 102 -8.61 -8.62 -12.59
N ARG A 103 -7.99 -7.57 -13.13
CA ARG A 103 -6.68 -7.70 -13.79
C ARG A 103 -5.65 -8.22 -12.79
N GLY A 104 -4.89 -9.24 -13.20
CA GLY A 104 -3.90 -9.87 -12.32
C GLY A 104 -4.50 -10.74 -11.22
N ASN A 105 -5.81 -11.00 -11.23
CA ASN A 105 -6.44 -11.89 -10.26
C ASN A 105 -5.90 -13.32 -10.41
N SER A 106 -5.24 -13.81 -9.36
CA SER A 106 -4.57 -15.13 -9.38
C SER A 106 -5.51 -16.31 -9.09
N GLY A 107 -6.81 -16.07 -8.89
CA GLY A 107 -7.79 -17.07 -8.48
C GLY A 107 -7.83 -17.29 -6.97
N GLY A 108 -8.44 -18.40 -6.53
CA GLY A 108 -8.54 -18.78 -5.12
C GLY A 108 -9.86 -19.48 -4.78
N GLN A 109 -9.92 -20.05 -3.57
CA GLN A 109 -11.05 -20.87 -3.12
C GLN A 109 -12.24 -20.05 -2.57
N ILE A 110 -12.07 -18.74 -2.35
CA ILE A 110 -13.09 -17.87 -1.73
C ILE A 110 -14.01 -17.23 -2.80
N SER A 111 -13.82 -17.59 -4.08
CA SER A 111 -14.63 -17.08 -5.19
C SER A 111 -16.14 -17.30 -4.97
N GLU A 112 -16.53 -18.42 -4.35
CA GLU A 112 -17.92 -18.72 -4.01
C GLU A 112 -18.56 -17.76 -3.00
N LEU A 113 -17.78 -17.05 -2.18
CA LEU A 113 -18.31 -16.05 -1.24
C LEU A 113 -18.32 -14.63 -1.80
N LEU A 114 -17.49 -14.36 -2.79
CA LEU A 114 -17.25 -13.02 -3.33
C LEU A 114 -18.12 -12.78 -4.56
N LEU A 115 -18.24 -13.77 -5.46
CA LEU A 115 -19.06 -13.68 -6.66
C LEU A 115 -20.54 -13.44 -6.36
N PRO A 116 -21.19 -14.07 -5.36
CA PRO A 116 -22.59 -13.77 -5.06
C PRO A 116 -22.81 -12.33 -4.56
N ARG A 117 -21.84 -11.75 -3.85
CA ARG A 117 -21.91 -10.35 -3.40
C ARG A 117 -21.79 -9.38 -4.58
N LEU A 118 -20.94 -9.69 -5.56
CA LEU A 118 -20.82 -8.92 -6.80
C LEU A 118 -22.03 -9.09 -7.73
N ALA A 119 -22.59 -10.31 -7.77
CA ALA A 119 -23.73 -10.66 -8.62
C ALA A 119 -25.07 -10.17 -8.06
N GLN A 120 -25.12 -9.68 -6.82
CA GLN A 120 -26.29 -9.00 -6.28
C GLN A 120 -26.56 -7.74 -7.09
N ARG A 121 -27.51 -7.85 -8.04
CA ARG A 121 -28.13 -6.68 -8.67
C ARG A 121 -28.76 -5.86 -7.55
N THR A 122 -28.38 -4.58 -7.48
CA THR A 122 -29.10 -3.64 -6.64
C THR A 122 -30.47 -3.49 -7.29
N ALA A 123 -31.51 -4.09 -6.69
CA ALA A 123 -32.88 -3.91 -7.12
C ALA A 123 -33.24 -2.43 -6.87
N GLY A 124 -33.20 -1.63 -7.94
CA GLY A 124 -33.68 -0.26 -7.90
C GLY A 124 -35.21 -0.24 -7.85
N TYR A 125 -35.75 0.55 -6.92
CA TYR A 125 -37.12 1.07 -6.96
C TYR A 125 -37.14 2.38 -7.74
#